data_AF-A0A534QVF5-F1
#
_entry.id   AF-A0A534QVF5-F1
#
_cell.length_a   1.000
_cell.length_b   1.000
_cell.length_c   1.000
_cell.angle_alpha   90.00
_cell.angle_beta   90.00
_cell.angle_gamma   90.00
#
_symmetry.space_group_name_H-M   'P 1'
#
loop_
_entity.id
_entity.type
_entity.pdbx_description
1 polymer ?
#
loop_
_entity_poly.entity_id
_entity_poly.type
_entity_poly.pdbx_seq_one_letter_code
_entity_poly.pdbx_strand_id
1 'polypeptide(L)'
;MLVWTCAMVHAETPQDTFAQIVAALIPPGDVGSMWKDLDAVEQIRWQPLPPTMLSTPLPGGAMFSRDGVATIAGRRVAVKAAGTRSTVTNVYFRNQGEAIGEDTVLAALTHRGLALQPARCPIRPSPAASDKWWTIKETGSSPNWFYSQTSCKGVKCEAFALFFVAPPPMTPEERKLYTDHCVGGGGR
;
A
#
# COMPACT_ATOMS: atom_id res chain seq x y z
N MET A 1 -5.34 -50.07 0.71
CA MET A 1 -4.24 -49.18 0.29
C MET A 1 -4.72 -47.74 0.43
N LEU A 2 -4.32 -47.03 1.50
CA LEU A 2 -4.59 -45.60 1.66
C LEU A 2 -3.41 -44.83 1.05
N VAL A 3 -3.66 -44.11 -0.03
CA VAL A 3 -2.67 -43.20 -0.64
C VAL A 3 -2.72 -41.89 0.14
N TRP A 4 -1.71 -41.65 0.98
CA TRP A 4 -1.48 -40.35 1.59
C TRP A 4 -0.99 -39.39 0.50
N THR A 5 -1.86 -38.49 0.07
CA THR A 5 -1.42 -37.31 -0.69
C THR A 5 -0.80 -36.35 0.32
N CYS A 6 0.53 -36.27 0.34
CA CYS A 6 1.21 -35.14 0.97
C CYS A 6 0.77 -33.88 0.22
N ALA A 7 -0.13 -33.10 0.82
CA ALA A 7 -0.34 -31.73 0.39
C ALA A 7 1.00 -31.00 0.57
N MET A 8 1.66 -30.66 -0.54
CA MET A 8 2.79 -29.74 -0.49
C MET A 8 2.24 -28.41 -0.01
N VAL A 9 2.58 -28.03 1.21
CA VAL A 9 2.39 -26.66 1.69
C VAL A 9 3.32 -25.81 0.84
N HIS A 10 2.79 -25.18 -0.22
CA HIS A 10 3.52 -24.14 -0.92
C HIS A 10 3.84 -23.07 0.14
N ALA A 11 5.13 -22.88 0.42
CA ALA A 11 5.55 -21.75 1.23
C ALA A 11 5.12 -20.49 0.49
N GLU A 12 4.19 -19.71 1.07
CA GLU A 12 3.82 -18.42 0.50
C GLU A 12 5.08 -17.58 0.34
N THR A 13 5.28 -17.10 -0.88
CA THR A 13 6.42 -16.23 -1.17
C THR A 13 6.19 -14.86 -0.52
N PRO A 14 7.25 -14.05 -0.28
CA PRO A 14 7.09 -12.72 0.29
C PRO A 14 6.10 -11.84 -0.47
N GLN A 15 6.09 -11.92 -1.81
CA GLN A 15 5.17 -11.17 -2.66
C GLN A 15 3.71 -11.65 -2.53
N ASP A 16 3.48 -12.95 -2.34
CA ASP A 16 2.12 -13.50 -2.22
C ASP A 16 1.51 -13.09 -0.88
N THR A 17 2.27 -13.20 0.22
CA THR A 17 1.82 -12.72 1.54
C THR A 17 1.60 -11.21 1.53
N PHE A 18 2.47 -10.44 0.87
CA PHE A 18 2.27 -8.99 0.73
C PHE A 18 0.98 -8.66 -0.04
N ALA A 19 0.75 -9.31 -1.18
CA ALA A 19 -0.47 -9.12 -1.95
C ALA A 19 -1.74 -9.51 -1.17
N GLN A 20 -1.67 -10.58 -0.37
CA GLN A 20 -2.74 -10.96 0.55
C GLN A 20 -3.06 -9.86 1.56
N ILE A 21 -2.04 -9.29 2.19
CA ILE A 21 -2.20 -8.20 3.15
C ILE A 21 -2.85 -6.98 2.49
N VAL A 22 -2.37 -6.58 1.32
CA VAL A 22 -2.92 -5.43 0.58
C VAL A 22 -4.40 -5.66 0.24
N ALA A 23 -4.76 -6.83 -0.27
CA ALA A 23 -6.15 -7.17 -0.58
C ALA A 23 -7.05 -7.12 0.66
N ALA A 24 -6.57 -7.66 1.78
CA ALA A 24 -7.33 -7.68 3.04
C ALA A 24 -7.51 -6.29 3.67
N LEU A 25 -6.64 -5.33 3.34
CA LEU A 25 -6.76 -3.95 3.79
C LEU A 25 -7.74 -3.12 2.94
N ILE A 26 -8.06 -3.54 1.71
CA ILE A 26 -9.02 -2.83 0.87
C ILE A 26 -10.43 -3.09 1.40
N PRO A 27 -11.16 -2.05 1.88
CA PRO A 27 -12.50 -2.25 2.38
C PRO A 27 -13.46 -2.65 1.24
N PRO A 28 -14.48 -3.48 1.54
CA PRO A 28 -15.54 -3.75 0.58
C PRO A 28 -16.42 -2.50 0.36
N GLY A 29 -16.85 -2.28 -0.88
CA GLY A 29 -17.68 -1.14 -1.25
C GLY A 29 -16.97 0.21 -1.16
N ASP A 30 -17.73 1.26 -0.84
CA ASP A 30 -17.29 2.66 -0.83
C ASP A 30 -17.01 3.20 0.59
N VAL A 31 -17.00 2.31 1.59
CA VAL A 31 -16.87 2.70 2.99
C VAL A 31 -15.38 2.75 3.35
N GLY A 32 -14.89 3.89 3.83
CA GLY A 32 -13.52 3.97 4.37
C GLY A 32 -13.36 3.07 5.61
N SER A 33 -12.17 2.49 5.81
CA SER A 33 -11.92 1.63 6.97
C SER A 33 -11.91 2.41 8.27
N MET A 34 -12.57 1.89 9.31
CA MET A 34 -12.41 2.37 10.68
C MET A 34 -11.10 1.80 11.27
N TRP A 35 -10.58 2.46 12.31
CA TRP A 35 -9.35 2.05 12.97
C TRP A 35 -9.37 0.60 13.50
N LYS A 36 -10.53 0.13 13.94
CA LYS A 36 -10.74 -1.24 14.43
C LYS A 36 -10.72 -2.29 13.32
N ASP A 37 -11.06 -1.90 12.08
CA ASP A 37 -11.17 -2.84 10.97
C ASP A 37 -9.79 -3.34 10.53
N LEU A 38 -8.73 -2.55 10.82
CA LEU A 38 -7.34 -2.94 10.59
C LEU A 38 -6.93 -4.21 11.35
N ASP A 39 -7.57 -4.49 12.50
CA ASP A 39 -7.26 -5.65 13.33
C ASP A 39 -7.75 -6.98 12.70
N ALA A 40 -8.57 -6.92 11.65
CA ALA A 40 -8.98 -8.10 10.88
C ALA A 40 -7.85 -8.67 9.98
N VAL A 41 -6.78 -7.90 9.76
CA VAL A 41 -5.62 -8.32 8.97
C VAL A 41 -4.57 -8.94 9.91
N GLU A 42 -4.74 -10.23 10.19
CA GLU A 42 -3.98 -10.97 11.23
C GLU A 42 -2.46 -10.97 11.01
N GLN A 43 -2.00 -10.83 9.77
CA GLN A 43 -0.58 -10.73 9.44
C GLN A 43 0.06 -9.44 9.96
N ILE A 44 -0.73 -8.43 10.35
CA ILE A 44 -0.26 -7.17 10.90
C ILE A 44 -0.60 -7.09 12.39
N ARG A 45 0.45 -7.02 13.22
CA ARG A 45 0.28 -6.71 14.63
C ARG A 45 0.31 -5.20 14.84
N TRP A 46 -0.85 -4.61 15.10
CA TRP A 46 -0.99 -3.19 15.39
C TRP A 46 -0.72 -2.86 16.86
N GLN A 47 -0.27 -1.63 17.12
CA GLN A 47 -0.32 -1.03 18.45
C GLN A 47 -1.76 -0.92 18.94
N PRO A 48 -2.03 -0.92 20.26
CA PRO A 48 -3.39 -0.76 20.78
C PRO A 48 -4.05 0.54 20.33
N LEU A 49 -5.38 0.55 20.25
CA LEU A 49 -6.19 1.76 20.10
C LEU A 49 -6.17 2.59 21.39
N PRO A 50 -6.41 3.91 21.33
CA PRO A 50 -6.72 4.74 20.15
C PRO A 50 -5.49 5.10 19.27
N PRO A 51 -5.69 5.58 18.03
CA PRO A 51 -4.59 6.12 17.23
C PRO A 51 -3.96 7.35 17.91
N THR A 52 -2.68 7.57 17.65
CA THR A 52 -1.93 8.71 18.17
C THR A 52 -2.13 9.92 17.27
N MET A 53 -2.48 11.07 17.87
CA MET A 53 -2.50 12.36 17.16
C MET A 53 -1.07 12.86 16.92
N LEU A 54 -0.80 13.28 15.69
CA LEU A 54 0.50 13.78 15.27
C LEU A 54 0.57 15.31 15.45
N SER A 55 1.76 15.82 15.77
CA SER A 55 2.04 17.26 15.79
C SER A 55 2.24 17.85 14.39
N THR A 56 2.53 17.01 13.39
CA THR A 56 2.75 17.39 11.99
C THR A 56 2.03 16.40 11.09
N PRO A 57 1.30 16.85 10.05
CA PRO A 57 0.61 15.96 9.14
C PRO A 57 1.59 15.10 8.34
N LEU A 58 1.18 13.87 8.02
CA LEU A 58 1.88 13.01 7.08
C LEU A 58 1.72 13.52 5.63
N PRO A 59 2.49 13.01 4.65
CA PRO A 59 2.42 13.47 3.25
C PRO A 59 1.01 13.45 2.64
N GLY A 60 0.12 12.57 3.10
CA GLY A 60 -1.30 12.53 2.72
C GLY A 60 -2.24 13.49 3.48
N GLY A 61 -1.71 14.38 4.33
CA GLY A 61 -2.49 15.30 5.17
C GLY A 61 -3.06 14.69 6.45
N ALA A 62 -2.87 13.39 6.68
CA ALA A 62 -3.37 12.69 7.86
C ALA A 62 -2.70 13.18 9.16
N MET A 63 -3.52 13.37 10.20
CA MET A 63 -3.11 13.88 11.52
C MET A 63 -3.17 12.83 12.64
N PHE A 64 -3.64 11.62 12.33
CA PHE A 64 -3.68 10.50 13.28
C PHE A 64 -2.95 9.31 12.68
N SER A 65 -2.23 8.56 13.51
CA SER A 65 -1.54 7.35 13.07
C SER A 65 -1.59 6.21 14.08
N ARG A 66 -1.49 4.99 13.58
CA ARG A 66 -1.37 3.76 14.35
C ARG A 66 -0.24 2.93 13.75
N ASP A 67 0.78 2.64 14.56
CA ASP A 67 1.92 1.84 14.13
C ASP A 67 1.59 0.35 14.21
N GLY A 68 2.20 -0.42 13.33
CA GLY A 68 2.07 -1.87 13.28
C GLY A 68 3.30 -2.54 12.68
N VAL A 69 3.32 -3.86 12.74
CA VAL A 69 4.36 -4.67 12.11
C VAL A 69 3.71 -5.81 11.36
N ALA A 70 3.91 -5.84 10.05
CA ALA A 70 3.51 -6.94 9.18
C ALA A 70 4.56 -8.06 9.25
N THR A 71 4.08 -9.31 9.25
CA THR A 71 4.93 -10.49 9.03
C THR A 71 4.70 -10.98 7.60
N ILE A 72 5.71 -10.85 6.74
CA ILE A 72 5.66 -11.20 5.32
C ILE A 72 6.68 -12.30 5.07
N ALA A 73 6.22 -13.53 4.81
CA ALA A 73 7.08 -14.71 4.68
C ALA A 73 8.15 -14.81 5.80
N GLY A 74 7.73 -14.59 7.05
CA GLY A 74 8.61 -14.61 8.24
C GLY A 74 9.44 -13.35 8.48
N ARG A 75 9.37 -12.36 7.58
CA ARG A 75 10.11 -11.09 7.67
C ARG A 75 9.25 -10.00 8.31
N ARG A 76 9.86 -9.15 9.13
CA ARG A 76 9.17 -8.03 9.78
C ARG A 76 9.25 -6.78 8.89
N VAL A 77 8.10 -6.24 8.53
CA VAL A 77 7.98 -4.98 7.78
C VAL A 77 7.23 -3.96 8.65
N ALA A 78 7.79 -2.76 8.77
CA ALA A 78 7.16 -1.70 9.54
C ALA A 78 5.92 -1.20 8.78
N VAL A 79 4.81 -1.04 9.50
CA VAL A 79 3.54 -0.55 8.95
C VAL A 79 3.09 0.65 9.73
N LYS A 80 2.54 1.64 9.04
CA LYS A 80 1.88 2.80 9.67
C LYS A 80 0.55 3.06 8.96
N ALA A 81 -0.54 2.88 9.69
CA ALA A 81 -1.84 3.37 9.25
C ALA A 81 -1.97 4.85 9.61
N ALA A 82 -2.61 5.64 8.76
CA ALA A 82 -2.91 7.03 9.04
C ALA A 82 -4.31 7.42 8.59
N GLY A 83 -4.85 8.46 9.21
CA GLY A 83 -6.10 9.07 8.78
C GLY A 83 -6.60 10.18 9.70
N THR A 84 -7.91 10.18 9.92
CA THR A 84 -8.64 11.13 10.77
C THR A 84 -8.81 10.55 12.17
N ARG A 85 -9.51 11.28 13.06
CA ARG A 85 -9.82 10.77 14.40
C ARG A 85 -10.61 9.45 14.36
N SER A 86 -11.45 9.23 13.34
CA SER A 86 -12.38 8.08 13.27
C SER A 86 -12.08 7.10 12.15
N THR A 87 -11.45 7.55 11.07
CA THR A 87 -11.24 6.75 9.85
C THR A 87 -9.76 6.64 9.49
N VAL A 88 -9.41 5.52 8.87
CA VAL A 88 -8.13 5.30 8.21
C VAL A 88 -8.27 5.78 6.77
N THR A 89 -7.29 6.51 6.27
CA THR A 89 -7.26 6.99 4.89
C THR A 89 -6.14 6.34 4.09
N ASN A 90 -5.12 5.78 4.76
CA ASN A 90 -3.99 5.17 4.08
C ASN A 90 -3.18 4.26 5.02
N VAL A 91 -2.43 3.34 4.43
CA VAL A 91 -1.50 2.42 5.10
C VAL A 91 -0.17 2.43 4.38
N TYR A 92 0.91 2.76 5.10
CA TYR A 92 2.28 2.75 4.61
C TYR A 92 3.01 1.49 5.06
N PHE A 93 3.81 0.92 4.18
CA PHE A 93 4.73 -0.18 4.43
C PHE A 93 6.15 0.29 4.19
N ARG A 94 7.06 -0.03 5.12
CA ARG A 94 8.48 0.26 4.98
C ARG A 94 9.30 -0.99 5.25
N ASN A 95 9.87 -1.54 4.19
CA ASN A 95 10.79 -2.66 4.27
C ASN A 95 12.23 -2.13 4.39
N GLN A 96 12.90 -2.52 5.47
CA GLN A 96 14.31 -2.17 5.72
C GLN A 96 15.26 -3.36 5.46
N GLY A 97 14.73 -4.53 5.13
CA GLY A 97 15.52 -5.70 4.75
C GLY A 97 15.73 -5.78 3.24
N GLU A 98 16.03 -6.98 2.76
CA GLU A 98 16.11 -7.28 1.32
C GLU A 98 14.83 -6.88 0.58
N ALA A 99 14.92 -6.23 -0.57
CA ALA A 99 13.74 -5.83 -1.31
C ALA A 99 12.90 -7.08 -1.71
N ILE A 100 11.58 -6.99 -1.61
CA ILE A 100 10.67 -7.98 -2.22
C ILE A 100 10.73 -7.82 -3.75
N GLY A 101 10.88 -6.59 -4.22
CA GLY A 101 10.93 -6.21 -5.63
C GLY A 101 9.60 -5.60 -6.07
N GLU A 102 9.65 -4.40 -6.63
CA GLU A 102 8.47 -3.69 -7.16
C GLU A 102 7.72 -4.54 -8.19
N ASP A 103 8.42 -4.99 -9.24
CA ASP A 103 7.79 -5.79 -10.31
C ASP A 103 7.19 -7.09 -9.77
N THR A 104 7.85 -7.71 -8.80
CA THR A 104 7.39 -8.94 -8.14
C THR A 104 6.11 -8.68 -7.33
N VAL A 105 6.05 -7.57 -6.60
CA VAL A 105 4.85 -7.15 -5.86
C VAL A 105 3.69 -6.86 -6.81
N LEU A 106 3.91 -6.10 -7.89
CA LEU A 106 2.86 -5.76 -8.85
C LEU A 106 2.32 -7.00 -9.57
N ALA A 107 3.19 -7.95 -9.92
CA ALA A 107 2.80 -9.22 -10.49
C ALA A 107 1.94 -10.03 -9.51
N ALA A 108 2.33 -10.13 -8.24
CA ALA A 108 1.57 -10.86 -7.23
C ALA A 108 0.20 -10.23 -6.94
N LEU A 109 0.12 -8.90 -6.87
CA LEU A 109 -1.17 -8.19 -6.74
C LEU A 109 -2.10 -8.51 -7.91
N THR A 110 -1.57 -8.50 -9.14
CA THR A 110 -2.36 -8.85 -10.34
C THR A 110 -2.78 -10.31 -10.33
N HIS A 111 -1.89 -11.24 -9.97
CA HIS A 111 -2.17 -12.67 -9.90
C HIS A 111 -3.26 -12.99 -8.86
N ARG A 112 -3.32 -12.19 -7.78
CA ARG A 112 -4.36 -12.28 -6.76
C ARG A 112 -5.74 -11.77 -7.22
N GLY A 113 -5.81 -11.14 -8.39
CA GLY A 113 -7.06 -10.65 -8.97
C GLY A 113 -7.30 -9.16 -8.75
N LEU A 114 -6.35 -8.41 -8.19
CA LEU A 114 -6.45 -6.97 -8.10
C LEU A 114 -6.20 -6.33 -9.46
N ALA A 115 -7.11 -5.46 -9.89
CA ALA A 115 -6.93 -4.66 -11.09
C ALA A 115 -5.98 -3.50 -10.78
N LEU A 116 -4.76 -3.56 -11.34
CA LEU A 116 -3.77 -2.50 -11.28
C LEU A 116 -3.71 -1.75 -12.62
N GLN A 117 -3.82 -0.42 -12.59
CA GLN A 117 -3.62 0.43 -13.77
C GLN A 117 -2.68 1.58 -13.39
N PRO A 118 -1.70 1.94 -14.25
CA PRO A 118 -0.86 3.10 -14.00
C PRO A 118 -1.69 4.37 -13.74
N ALA A 119 -1.29 5.15 -12.74
CA ALA A 119 -1.98 6.37 -12.34
C ALA A 119 -1.01 7.56 -12.32
N ARG A 120 -1.52 8.77 -12.59
CA ARG A 120 -0.73 10.01 -12.49
C ARG A 120 -0.31 10.25 -11.04
N CYS A 121 0.91 10.74 -10.85
CA CYS A 121 1.32 11.33 -9.58
C CYS A 121 0.32 12.43 -9.18
N PRO A 122 -0.03 12.59 -7.89
CA PRO A 122 -0.79 13.75 -7.45
C PRO A 122 -0.03 15.04 -7.80
N ILE A 123 -0.75 16.08 -8.27
CA ILE A 123 -0.19 17.36 -8.75
C ILE A 123 0.59 18.14 -7.66
N ARG A 124 0.58 17.68 -6.40
CA ARG A 124 1.36 18.30 -5.32
C ARG A 124 2.68 17.57 -5.13
N PRO A 125 3.81 18.29 -5.02
CA PRO A 125 5.10 17.68 -4.72
C PRO A 125 5.00 17.00 -3.36
N SER A 126 4.94 15.67 -3.35
CA SER A 126 5.12 14.91 -2.13
C SER A 126 6.61 14.90 -1.80
N PRO A 127 7.01 15.22 -0.55
CA PRO A 127 8.39 15.03 -0.11
C PRO A 127 8.79 13.54 -0.12
N ALA A 128 7.84 12.62 -0.30
CA ALA A 128 8.13 11.27 -0.74
C ALA A 128 8.34 11.29 -2.27
N ALA A 129 9.60 11.29 -2.69
CA ALA A 129 9.99 10.92 -4.05
C ALA A 129 9.59 9.46 -4.29
N SER A 130 8.32 9.24 -4.61
CA SER A 130 7.79 7.97 -5.09
C SER A 130 8.17 7.81 -6.55
N ASP A 131 8.55 6.61 -6.95
CA ASP A 131 8.99 6.38 -8.32
C ASP A 131 7.79 6.11 -9.25
N LYS A 132 6.71 5.47 -8.77
CA LYS A 132 5.55 5.08 -9.60
C LYS A 132 4.23 4.97 -8.82
N TRP A 133 3.11 5.13 -9.53
CA TRP A 133 1.75 5.12 -8.96
C TRP A 133 0.78 4.27 -9.79
N TRP A 134 -0.20 3.70 -9.11
CA TRP A 134 -1.26 2.89 -9.69
C TRP A 134 -2.61 3.19 -9.05
N THR A 135 -3.68 3.03 -9.84
CA THR A 135 -5.00 2.71 -9.31
C THR A 135 -4.98 1.22 -8.97
N ILE A 136 -5.48 0.84 -7.81
CA ILE A 136 -5.64 -0.56 -7.40
C ILE A 136 -7.10 -0.81 -7.02
N LYS A 137 -7.68 -1.90 -7.51
CA LYS A 137 -9.08 -2.23 -7.23
C LYS A 137 -9.26 -3.73 -7.02
N GLU A 138 -9.94 -4.09 -5.93
CA GLU A 138 -10.45 -5.43 -5.65
C GLU A 138 -11.89 -5.57 -6.19
N THR A 139 -12.32 -6.78 -6.51
CA THR A 139 -13.70 -7.00 -7.00
C THR A 139 -14.72 -6.58 -5.95
N GLY A 140 -15.68 -5.73 -6.32
CA GLY A 140 -16.69 -5.21 -5.40
C GLY A 140 -16.21 -4.10 -4.44
N SER A 141 -14.99 -3.60 -4.61
CA SER A 141 -14.47 -2.42 -3.89
C SER A 141 -14.46 -1.16 -4.77
N SER A 142 -14.41 0.00 -4.13
CA SER A 142 -14.04 1.25 -4.80
C SER A 142 -12.55 1.24 -5.21
N PRO A 143 -12.16 1.90 -6.32
CA PRO A 143 -10.75 2.07 -6.66
C PRO A 143 -9.98 2.81 -5.58
N ASN A 144 -8.73 2.41 -5.35
CA ASN A 144 -7.81 2.97 -4.37
C ASN A 144 -6.51 3.42 -5.06
N TRP A 145 -5.69 4.18 -4.34
CA TRP A 145 -4.36 4.59 -4.79
C TRP A 145 -3.28 3.67 -4.21
N PHE A 146 -2.38 3.20 -5.05
CA PHE A 146 -1.22 2.43 -4.65
C PHE A 146 0.06 3.08 -5.18
N TYR A 147 1.11 3.12 -4.37
CA TYR A 147 2.42 3.61 -4.82
C TYR A 147 3.54 2.74 -4.27
N SER A 148 4.67 2.81 -4.97
CA SER A 148 5.95 2.22 -4.59
C SER A 148 7.03 3.29 -4.53
N GLN A 149 8.04 3.04 -3.71
CA GLN A 149 9.22 3.88 -3.58
C GLN A 149 10.44 2.98 -3.43
N THR A 150 11.40 3.15 -4.33
CA THR A 150 12.67 2.40 -4.32
C THR A 150 13.86 3.24 -3.83
N SER A 151 13.64 4.54 -3.64
CA SER A 151 14.62 5.50 -3.12
C SER A 151 14.04 6.40 -2.03
N CYS A 152 14.66 6.41 -0.85
CA CYS A 152 14.27 7.21 0.31
C CYS A 152 15.41 8.19 0.63
N LYS A 153 15.24 9.47 0.29
CA LYS A 153 16.28 10.51 0.49
C LYS A 153 17.63 10.15 -0.15
N GLY A 154 17.59 9.56 -1.34
CA GLY A 154 18.79 9.14 -2.09
C GLY A 154 19.40 7.81 -1.62
N VAL A 155 18.82 7.15 -0.62
CA VAL A 155 19.23 5.81 -0.17
C VAL A 155 18.26 4.77 -0.71
N LYS A 156 18.78 3.68 -1.27
CA LYS A 156 17.95 2.55 -1.70
C LYS A 156 17.06 2.08 -0.54
N CYS A 157 15.76 2.01 -0.78
CA CYS A 157 14.78 1.52 0.18
C CYS A 157 13.68 0.76 -0.56
N GLU A 158 12.78 0.12 0.17
CA GLU A 158 11.53 -0.36 -0.41
C GLU A 158 10.38 0.07 0.50
N ALA A 159 9.49 0.87 -0.06
CA ALA A 159 8.26 1.27 0.61
C ALA A 159 7.09 1.22 -0.34
N PHE A 160 5.92 0.95 0.22
CA PHE A 160 4.66 0.94 -0.50
C PHE A 160 3.63 1.72 0.32
N ALA A 161 2.61 2.25 -0.33
CA ALA A 161 1.41 2.60 0.41
C ALA A 161 0.14 2.40 -0.39
N LEU A 162 -0.91 2.17 0.37
CA LEU A 162 -2.29 2.06 -0.07
C LEU A 162 -3.06 3.26 0.50
N PHE A 163 -3.75 4.01 -0.35
CA PHE A 163 -4.64 5.10 0.02
C PHE A 163 -6.08 4.71 -0.31
N PHE A 164 -6.98 4.83 0.66
CA PHE A 164 -8.40 4.49 0.54
C PHE A 164 -9.22 5.59 -0.12
N VAL A 165 -8.73 6.04 -1.27
CA VAL A 165 -9.37 7.04 -2.11
C VAL A 165 -8.99 6.78 -3.55
N ALA A 166 -9.97 6.91 -4.45
CA ALA A 166 -9.70 6.83 -5.88
C ALA A 166 -8.92 8.06 -6.35
N PRO A 167 -8.00 7.91 -7.32
CA PRO A 167 -7.58 9.06 -8.12
C PRO A 167 -8.79 9.74 -8.73
N PRO A 168 -8.77 11.07 -8.94
CA PRO A 168 -9.56 11.63 -10.02
C PRO A 168 -9.13 10.94 -11.34
N PRO A 169 -10.08 10.47 -12.17
CA PRO A 169 -9.73 9.82 -13.43
C PRO A 169 -8.98 10.80 -14.33
N MET A 170 -7.93 10.33 -15.01
CA MET A 170 -7.22 11.13 -16.02
C MET A 170 -8.15 11.43 -17.20
N THR A 171 -8.22 12.70 -17.59
CA THR A 171 -8.81 13.12 -18.86
C THR A 171 -8.06 12.51 -20.05
N PRO A 172 -8.69 12.37 -21.24
CA PRO A 172 -8.01 11.90 -22.44
C PRO A 172 -6.73 12.67 -22.77
N GLU A 173 -6.70 13.97 -22.50
CA GLU A 173 -5.57 14.87 -22.71
C GLU A 173 -4.44 14.59 -21.70
N GLU A 174 -4.79 14.37 -20.43
CA GLU A 174 -3.80 14.00 -19.40
C GLU A 174 -3.18 12.63 -19.66
N ARG A 175 -3.94 11.68 -20.21
CA ARG A 175 -3.39 10.36 -20.60
C ARG A 175 -2.29 10.47 -21.64
N LYS A 176 -2.36 11.45 -22.54
CA LYS A 176 -1.33 11.68 -23.58
C LYS A 176 -0.03 12.26 -23.01
N LEU A 177 -0.11 12.92 -21.84
CA LEU A 177 1.00 13.59 -21.18
C LEU A 177 1.48 12.83 -19.94
N TYR A 178 0.94 11.63 -19.70
CA TYR A 178 1.29 10.81 -18.56
C TYR A 178 2.76 10.38 -18.62
N THR A 179 3.46 10.53 -17.50
CA THR A 179 4.80 10.00 -17.28
C THR A 179 4.82 9.21 -15.99
N ASP A 180 5.52 8.08 -16.00
CA ASP A 180 5.83 7.28 -14.82
C ASP A 180 6.88 7.94 -13.92
N HIS A 181 7.59 8.98 -14.39
CA HIS A 181 8.59 9.68 -13.61
C HIS A 181 8.01 10.83 -12.78
N CYS A 182 7.73 10.58 -11.50
CA CYS A 182 7.46 11.63 -10.53
C CYS A 182 8.77 12.21 -10.00
N VAL A 183 9.54 12.90 -10.85
CA VAL A 183 10.71 13.63 -10.34
C VAL A 183 10.19 14.72 -9.40
N GLY A 184 10.54 14.62 -8.12
CA GLY A 184 10.45 15.72 -7.16
C GLY A 184 11.38 16.84 -7.61
N GLY A 185 10.95 17.58 -8.63
CA GLY A 185 11.68 18.71 -9.17
C GLY A 185 11.52 19.89 -8.24
N GLY A 186 12.59 20.21 -7.51
CA GLY A 186 12.77 21.55 -6.99
C GLY A 186 12.72 22.58 -8.12
N GLY A 187 12.02 23.69 -7.88
CA GLY A 187 11.93 24.84 -8.77
C GLY A 187 10.50 25.38 -8.82
N ARG A 188 10.16 26.55 -8.27
CA ARG A 188 10.94 27.70 -7.79
C ARG A 188 10.38 28.18 -6.45
#